data_AF-A0A1M8A326-F1
#
_entry.id   AF-A0A1M8A326-F1
#
_cell.length_a   1.000
_cell.length_b   1.000
_cell.length_c   1.000
_cell.angle_alpha   90.00
_cell.angle_beta   90.00
_cell.angle_gamma   90.00
#
_symmetry.space_group_name_H-M   'P 1'
#
loop_
_entity.id
_entity.type
_entity.pdbx_description
1 polymer ?
#
loop_
_entity_poly.entity_id
_entity_poly.type
_entity_poly.pdbx_seq_one_letter_code
_entity_poly.pdbx_strand_id
1 'polypeptide(L)'
;MSSRASEIEEDAAPFLLRCAVTRSEFRHLDDFQSKTLRGELNVYAWPTTTLREVANLLYLVDPTLSRPMTTHDFRVVYFDGDRGRYEADRPVYGVTRIPTAAVASLLASKEGSLDASQKASAAEQAASRTLQQLRVRDDTVLECALDAAPIPGRRERSPPRRGRRYRS
;
A
#
# COMPACT_ATOMS: atom_id res chain seq x y z
N MET A 1 17.31 30.91 -0.54
CA MET A 1 15.92 30.80 -0.03
C MET A 1 15.47 29.35 -0.06
N SER A 2 16.11 28.47 0.72
CA SER A 2 15.84 27.02 0.71
C SER A 2 15.99 26.48 2.14
N SER A 3 15.11 26.90 3.04
CA SER A 3 15.09 26.44 4.43
C SER A 3 13.68 26.16 4.96
N ARG A 4 12.63 26.59 4.24
CA ARG A 4 11.23 26.49 4.68
C ARG A 4 10.55 25.16 4.38
N ALA A 5 11.13 24.32 3.51
CA ALA A 5 10.56 23.03 3.15
C ALA A 5 10.92 21.94 4.19
N SER A 6 12.14 21.99 4.72
CA SER A 6 12.62 21.07 5.77
C SER A 6 11.98 21.34 7.14
N GLU A 7 11.62 22.59 7.46
CA GLU A 7 10.97 22.93 8.74
C GLU A 7 9.53 22.43 8.85
N ILE A 8 8.82 22.24 7.73
CA ILE A 8 7.46 21.66 7.72
C ILE A 8 7.51 20.13 7.89
N GLU A 9 8.61 19.49 7.50
CA GLU A 9 8.82 18.04 7.63
C GLU A 9 9.04 17.62 9.08
N GLU A 10 9.63 18.48 9.92
CA GLU A 10 9.93 18.17 11.34
C GLU A 10 8.71 18.33 12.29
N ASP A 11 7.70 19.12 11.92
CA ASP A 11 6.51 19.38 12.76
C ASP A 11 5.31 18.46 12.44
N ALA A 12 5.50 17.51 11.52
CA ALA A 12 4.46 16.54 11.18
C ALA A 12 4.37 15.43 12.23
N ALA A 13 3.26 15.38 12.98
CA ALA A 13 2.99 14.29 13.91
C ALA A 13 2.81 12.96 13.14
N PRO A 14 3.40 11.85 13.62
CA PRO A 14 3.10 10.53 13.07
C PRO A 14 1.64 10.18 13.33
N PHE A 15 1.06 9.41 12.43
CA PHE A 15 -0.30 8.90 12.57
C PHE A 15 -0.32 7.38 12.58
N LEU A 16 -1.43 6.81 13.05
CA LEU A 16 -1.61 5.37 13.11
C LEU A 16 -2.08 4.85 11.74
N LEU A 17 -1.18 4.21 11.01
CA LEU A 17 -1.49 3.55 9.76
C LEU A 17 -2.03 2.14 10.02
N ARG A 18 -3.28 1.90 9.57
CA ARG A 18 -3.91 0.58 9.59
C ARG A 18 -3.59 -0.17 8.30
N CYS A 19 -2.78 -1.21 8.40
CA CYS A 19 -2.39 -2.06 7.27
C CYS A 19 -3.13 -3.40 7.32
N ALA A 20 -3.84 -3.75 6.25
CA ALA A 20 -4.42 -5.09 6.11
C ALA A 20 -3.54 -5.92 5.17
N VAL A 21 -2.87 -6.96 5.68
CA VAL A 21 -1.94 -7.76 4.88
C VAL A 21 -2.59 -9.06 4.41
N THR A 22 -2.33 -9.45 3.15
CA THR A 22 -2.72 -10.74 2.55
C THR A 22 -1.53 -11.38 1.85
N ARG A 23 -1.50 -12.72 1.79
CA ARG A 23 -0.48 -13.49 1.05
C ARG A 23 -0.97 -13.93 -0.35
N SER A 24 -2.00 -13.27 -0.86
CA SER A 24 -2.72 -13.64 -2.06
C SER A 24 -3.18 -12.36 -2.78
N GLU A 25 -4.29 -12.42 -3.51
CA GLU A 25 -4.94 -11.25 -4.07
C GLU A 25 -5.56 -10.35 -2.99
N PHE A 26 -5.87 -9.11 -3.39
CA PHE A 26 -6.63 -8.18 -2.56
C PHE A 26 -7.98 -8.77 -2.12
N ARG A 27 -8.39 -8.47 -0.88
CA ARG A 27 -9.67 -8.92 -0.32
C ARG A 27 -10.84 -8.35 -1.07
N HIS A 28 -12.00 -9.00 -0.97
CA HIS A 28 -13.22 -8.36 -1.44
C HIS A 28 -13.56 -7.17 -0.53
N LEU A 29 -14.11 -6.10 -1.10
CA LEU A 29 -14.44 -4.89 -0.32
C LEU A 29 -15.51 -5.13 0.76
N ASP A 30 -16.25 -6.24 0.68
CA ASP A 30 -17.20 -6.64 1.72
C ASP A 30 -16.53 -7.07 3.03
N ASP A 31 -15.30 -7.58 2.96
CA ASP A 31 -14.55 -8.00 4.14
C ASP A 31 -14.26 -6.81 5.06
N PHE A 32 -14.16 -5.61 4.49
CA PHE A 32 -13.95 -4.35 5.22
C PHE A 32 -15.19 -3.86 5.96
N GLN A 33 -16.35 -4.48 5.75
CA GLN A 33 -17.53 -4.21 6.57
C GLN A 33 -17.43 -4.86 7.97
N SER A 34 -16.55 -5.84 8.14
CA SER A 34 -16.25 -6.46 9.42
C SER A 34 -15.52 -5.48 10.35
N LYS A 35 -15.81 -5.54 11.65
CA LYS A 35 -15.08 -4.75 12.65
C LYS A 35 -13.63 -5.21 12.83
N THR A 36 -13.33 -6.45 12.49
CA THR A 36 -11.98 -7.03 12.62
C THR A 36 -11.52 -7.57 11.28
N LEU A 37 -10.36 -7.09 10.83
CA LEU A 37 -9.68 -7.60 9.65
C LEU A 37 -8.60 -8.60 10.08
N ARG A 38 -8.58 -9.77 9.45
CA ARG A 38 -7.50 -10.75 9.69
C ARG A 38 -6.20 -10.22 9.12
N GLY A 39 -5.10 -10.31 9.86
CA GLY A 39 -3.79 -9.80 9.40
C GLY A 39 -3.72 -8.27 9.38
N GLU A 40 -4.53 -7.61 10.21
CA GLU A 40 -4.39 -6.18 10.47
C GLU A 40 -3.13 -5.93 11.31
N LEU A 41 -2.27 -5.04 10.81
CA LEU A 41 -1.06 -4.56 11.47
C LEU A 41 -1.16 -3.05 11.59
N ASN A 42 -0.81 -2.51 12.75
CA ASN A 42 -0.82 -1.08 13.00
C ASN A 42 0.62 -0.58 13.14
N VAL A 43 0.98 0.42 12.34
CA VAL A 43 2.31 1.03 12.38
C VAL A 43 2.18 2.54 12.48
N TYR A 44 3.09 3.18 13.20
CA TYR A 44 3.20 4.64 13.17
C TYR A 44 3.98 5.05 11.92
N ALA A 45 3.41 5.96 11.15
CA ALA A 45 4.01 6.46 9.91
C ALA A 45 3.80 7.97 9.78
N TRP A 46 4.61 8.59 8.94
CA TRP A 46 4.48 10.00 8.57
C TRP A 46 3.80 10.12 7.20
N PRO A 47 3.17 11.27 6.88
CA PRO A 47 2.60 11.49 5.55
C PRO A 47 3.63 11.33 4.41
N THR A 48 4.90 11.63 4.70
CA THR A 48 6.04 11.50 3.79
C THR A 48 6.55 10.06 3.65
N THR A 49 6.14 9.13 4.52
CA THR A 49 6.56 7.73 4.44
C THR A 49 6.19 7.14 3.08
N THR A 50 7.17 6.52 2.43
CA THR A 50 7.06 5.89 1.12
C THR A 50 6.51 4.47 1.22
N LEU A 51 5.96 3.93 0.12
CA LEU A 51 5.50 2.54 0.09
C LEU A 51 6.63 1.53 0.36
N ARG A 52 7.87 1.84 -0.04
CA ARG A 52 9.03 1.01 0.34
C ARG A 52 9.29 1.00 1.84
N GLU A 53 9.23 2.17 2.48
CA GLU A 53 9.38 2.27 3.92
C GLU A 53 8.26 1.54 4.64
N VAL A 54 7.01 1.63 4.16
CA VAL A 54 5.90 0.81 4.67
C VAL A 54 6.21 -0.69 4.55
N ALA A 55 6.71 -1.16 3.40
CA ALA A 55 7.09 -2.57 3.24
C ALA A 55 8.21 -2.99 4.22
N ASN A 56 9.14 -2.09 4.54
CA ASN A 56 10.15 -2.32 5.58
C ASN A 56 9.54 -2.33 6.99
N LEU A 57 8.62 -1.41 7.30
CA LEU A 57 7.90 -1.39 8.57
C LEU A 57 7.11 -2.69 8.79
N LEU A 58 6.41 -3.19 7.76
CA LEU A 58 5.69 -4.46 7.83
C LEU A 58 6.63 -5.64 8.13
N TYR A 59 7.82 -5.66 7.52
CA TYR A 59 8.85 -6.66 7.83
C TYR A 59 9.39 -6.55 9.26
N LEU A 60 9.56 -5.33 9.78
CA LEU A 60 10.01 -5.13 11.17
C LEU A 60 8.96 -5.62 12.18
N VAL A 61 7.67 -5.50 11.85
CA VAL A 61 6.57 -6.01 12.68
C VAL A 61 6.50 -7.54 12.62
N ASP A 62 6.55 -8.13 11.42
CA ASP A 62 6.55 -9.58 11.24
C ASP A 62 7.48 -9.99 10.08
N PRO A 63 8.70 -10.47 10.40
CA PRO A 63 9.68 -10.90 9.39
C PRO A 63 9.22 -12.09 8.54
N THR A 64 8.21 -12.84 8.98
CA THR A 64 7.70 -14.01 8.24
C THR A 64 6.80 -13.62 7.08
N LEU A 65 6.40 -12.34 6.99
CA LEU A 65 5.56 -11.84 5.92
C LEU A 65 6.29 -11.80 4.58
N SER A 66 7.52 -11.30 4.54
CA SER A 66 8.16 -10.95 3.28
C SER A 66 9.67 -11.17 3.26
N ARG A 67 10.15 -11.63 2.11
CA ARG A 67 11.58 -11.68 1.78
C ARG A 67 11.99 -10.35 1.13
N PRO A 68 13.30 -10.08 0.96
CA PRO A 68 13.77 -8.83 0.36
C PRO A 68 13.15 -8.48 -1.00
N MET A 69 12.92 -9.50 -1.84
CA MET A 69 12.36 -9.38 -3.19
C MET A 69 10.88 -9.74 -3.27
N THR A 70 10.21 -10.01 -2.14
CA THR A 70 8.76 -10.20 -2.13
C THR A 70 8.09 -8.92 -2.63
N THR A 71 7.17 -9.07 -3.56
CA THR A 71 6.42 -7.96 -4.13
C THR A 71 5.27 -7.61 -3.21
N HIS A 72 5.13 -6.31 -2.94
CA HIS A 72 4.07 -5.73 -2.13
C HIS A 72 3.22 -4.86 -3.05
N ASP A 73 1.98 -5.27 -3.24
CA ASP A 73 1.02 -4.49 -3.99
C ASP A 73 0.10 -3.78 -3.01
N PHE A 74 -0.06 -2.47 -3.18
CA PHE A 74 -0.76 -1.62 -2.23
C PHE A 74 -2.03 -1.04 -2.84
N ARG A 75 -3.11 -0.96 -2.07
CA ARG A 75 -4.26 -0.12 -2.42
C ARG A 75 -4.83 0.55 -1.17
N VAL A 76 -5.39 1.74 -1.37
CA VAL A 76 -6.09 2.47 -0.31
C VAL A 76 -7.55 2.07 -0.34
N VAL A 77 -8.07 1.61 0.80
CA VAL A 77 -9.47 1.25 1.01
C VAL A 77 -10.10 2.25 1.97
N TYR A 78 -11.22 2.83 1.58
CA TYR A 78 -11.90 3.87 2.36
C TYR A 78 -13.42 3.68 2.33
N PHE A 79 -14.10 4.21 3.34
CA PHE A 79 -15.56 4.21 3.39
C PHE A 79 -16.11 5.46 2.71
N ASP A 80 -16.84 5.28 1.60
CA ASP A 80 -17.58 6.35 0.94
C ASP A 80 -18.90 6.57 1.68
N GLY A 81 -18.94 7.62 2.50
CA GLY A 81 -20.10 7.99 3.31
C GLY A 81 -21.33 8.38 2.49
N ASP A 82 -21.13 9.04 1.33
CA ASP A 82 -22.21 9.47 0.46
C ASP A 82 -22.93 8.27 -0.18
N ARG A 83 -22.16 7.22 -0.46
CA ARG A 83 -22.68 5.99 -1.09
C ARG A 83 -22.90 4.84 -0.12
N GLY A 84 -22.54 5.00 1.14
CA GLY A 84 -22.70 4.02 2.21
C GLY A 84 -21.97 2.69 1.94
N ARG A 85 -20.78 2.72 1.34
CA ARG A 85 -20.02 1.51 0.95
C ARG A 85 -18.51 1.73 0.99
N TYR A 86 -17.74 0.65 1.03
CA TYR A 86 -16.30 0.70 0.84
C TYR A 86 -15.94 0.80 -0.64
N GLU A 87 -14.98 1.68 -0.94
CA GLU A 87 -14.33 1.79 -2.25
C GLU A 87 -12.81 1.61 -2.09
N ALA A 88 -12.16 1.23 -3.18
CA ALA A 88 -10.70 1.16 -3.24
C ALA A 88 -10.16 2.01 -4.39
N ASP A 89 -9.04 2.66 -4.13
CA ASP A 89 -8.26 3.33 -5.16
C ASP A 89 -7.55 2.33 -6.08
N ARG A 90 -7.03 2.85 -7.20
CA ARG A 90 -6.24 2.05 -8.14
C ARG A 90 -5.00 1.50 -7.42
N PRO A 91 -4.75 0.18 -7.46
CA PRO A 91 -3.58 -0.38 -6.79
C PRO A 91 -2.26 0.09 -7.40
N VAL A 92 -1.23 0.12 -6.55
CA VAL A 92 0.17 0.36 -6.87
C VAL A 92 0.90 -0.98 -6.77
N TYR A 93 1.51 -1.42 -7.86
CA TYR A 93 2.06 -2.77 -7.98
C TYR A 93 3.59 -2.79 -7.91
N GLY A 94 4.14 -3.93 -7.52
CA GLY A 94 5.54 -4.29 -7.71
C GLY A 94 6.51 -3.61 -6.74
N VAL A 95 6.04 -3.16 -5.58
CA VAL A 95 6.93 -2.54 -4.59
C VAL A 95 7.75 -3.63 -3.88
N THR A 96 9.07 -3.50 -3.90
CA THR A 96 9.99 -4.36 -3.15
C THR A 96 10.66 -3.60 -2.02
N ARG A 97 11.06 -4.31 -0.97
CA ARG A 97 11.75 -3.73 0.20
C ARG A 97 13.12 -3.17 -0.16
N ILE A 98 13.83 -3.85 -1.06
CA ILE A 98 15.14 -3.45 -1.57
C ILE A 98 14.98 -2.91 -3.00
N PRO A 99 15.67 -1.82 -3.39
CA PRO A 99 15.71 -1.35 -4.76
C PRO A 99 16.22 -2.44 -5.72
N THR A 100 15.49 -2.68 -6.81
CA THR A 100 15.87 -3.69 -7.81
C THR A 100 17.21 -3.35 -8.47
N ALA A 101 17.52 -2.06 -8.65
CA ALA A 101 18.81 -1.60 -9.16
C ALA A 101 19.99 -2.01 -8.26
N ALA A 102 19.82 -1.96 -6.93
CA ALA A 102 20.88 -2.38 -6.00
C ALA A 102 21.17 -3.88 -6.14
N VAL A 103 20.13 -4.69 -6.32
CA VAL A 103 20.27 -6.14 -6.55
C VAL A 103 20.84 -6.44 -7.94
N ALA A 104 20.39 -5.73 -8.96
CA ALA A 104 20.89 -5.88 -10.33
C ALA A 104 22.40 -5.57 -10.41
N SER A 105 22.88 -4.53 -9.74
CA SER A 105 24.32 -4.21 -9.66
C SER A 105 25.14 -5.32 -9.01
N LEU A 106 24.58 -6.03 -8.01
CA LEU A 106 25.22 -7.19 -7.39
C LEU A 106 25.18 -8.43 -8.30
N LEU A 107 24.15 -8.56 -9.13
CA LEU A 107 23.92 -9.70 -10.03
C LEU A 107 24.42 -9.48 -11.46
N ALA A 108 25.01 -8.32 -11.78
CA ALA A 108 25.40 -7.88 -13.13
C ALA A 108 26.57 -8.68 -13.76
N SER A 109 26.64 -9.98 -13.49
CA SER A 109 27.37 -10.97 -14.27
C SER A 109 26.56 -11.51 -15.46
N LYS A 110 25.27 -11.16 -15.66
CA LYS A 110 24.53 -11.65 -16.82
C LYS A 110 23.28 -10.84 -17.22
N GLU A 111 23.34 -10.30 -18.45
CA GLU A 111 22.28 -9.89 -19.39
C GLU A 111 21.12 -8.98 -18.92
N GLY A 112 21.08 -7.77 -19.49
CA GLY A 112 19.96 -6.83 -19.38
C GLY A 112 19.04 -6.89 -20.59
N SER A 113 17.78 -7.30 -20.37
CA SER A 113 16.67 -7.12 -21.31
C SER A 113 16.03 -5.73 -21.13
N LEU A 114 15.70 -5.05 -22.23
CA LEU A 114 15.07 -3.72 -22.24
C LEU A 114 13.73 -3.69 -21.48
N ASP A 115 12.96 -4.78 -21.53
CA ASP A 115 11.68 -4.90 -20.83
C ASP A 115 11.83 -4.97 -19.31
N ALA A 116 12.94 -5.56 -18.83
CA ALA A 116 13.25 -5.63 -17.40
C ALA A 116 13.61 -4.25 -16.85
N SER A 117 14.30 -3.42 -17.66
CA SER A 117 14.67 -2.06 -17.28
C SER A 117 13.46 -1.16 -17.10
N GLN A 118 12.48 -1.22 -18.02
CA GLN A 118 11.25 -0.43 -17.92
C GLN A 118 10.39 -0.85 -16.71
N LYS A 119 10.23 -2.16 -16.48
CA LYS A 119 9.51 -2.67 -15.30
C LYS A 119 10.20 -2.27 -13.99
N ALA A 120 11.52 -2.32 -13.93
CA ALA A 120 12.29 -1.88 -12.76
C ALA A 120 12.10 -0.38 -12.49
N SER A 121 12.09 0.46 -13.52
CA SER A 121 11.83 1.90 -13.36
C SER A 121 10.41 2.18 -12.84
N ALA A 122 9.40 1.48 -13.36
CA ALA A 122 8.02 1.63 -12.89
C ALA A 122 7.86 1.18 -11.42
N ALA A 123 8.48 0.06 -11.04
CA ALA A 123 8.50 -0.43 -9.66
C ALA A 123 9.20 0.56 -8.72
N GLU A 124 10.29 1.20 -9.17
CA GLU A 124 11.00 2.21 -8.39
C GLU A 124 10.15 3.46 -8.16
N GLN A 125 9.46 3.94 -9.20
CA GLN A 125 8.52 5.05 -9.09
C GLN A 125 7.32 4.71 -8.21
N ALA A 126 6.83 3.47 -8.28
CA ALA A 126 5.76 2.99 -7.42
C ALA A 126 6.21 2.98 -5.95
N ALA A 127 7.41 2.47 -5.68
CA ALA A 127 7.99 2.35 -4.35
C ALA A 127 8.26 3.69 -3.67
N SER A 128 8.57 4.75 -4.45
CA SER A 128 8.81 6.10 -3.94
C SER A 128 7.54 6.92 -3.69
N ARG A 129 6.34 6.39 -4.02
CA ARG A 129 5.09 7.09 -3.72
C ARG A 129 4.88 7.18 -2.21
N THR A 130 4.50 8.36 -1.74
CA THR A 130 4.25 8.61 -0.31
C THR A 130 2.81 8.34 0.08
N LEU A 131 2.56 8.12 1.38
CA LEU A 131 1.21 7.98 1.95
C LEU A 131 0.34 9.21 1.64
N GLN A 132 0.91 10.41 1.69
CA GLN A 132 0.23 11.65 1.31
C GLN A 132 -0.17 11.68 -0.17
N GLN A 133 0.72 11.25 -1.07
CA GLN A 133 0.42 11.18 -2.52
C GLN A 133 -0.68 10.15 -2.84
N LEU A 134 -0.83 9.13 -1.98
CA LEU A 134 -1.91 8.15 -2.05
C LEU A 134 -3.15 8.57 -1.27
N ARG A 135 -3.14 9.76 -0.63
CA ARG A 135 -4.23 10.28 0.20
C ARG A 135 -4.62 9.35 1.34
N VAL A 136 -3.66 8.60 1.87
CA VAL A 136 -3.86 7.78 3.07
C VAL A 136 -4.07 8.71 4.27
N ARG A 137 -5.06 8.36 5.08
CA ARG A 137 -5.51 9.08 6.27
C ARG A 137 -5.86 8.09 7.38
N ASP A 138 -6.07 8.59 8.59
CA ASP A 138 -6.36 7.79 9.80
C ASP A 138 -7.65 6.96 9.68
N ASP A 139 -8.60 7.39 8.85
CA ASP A 139 -9.87 6.70 8.58
C ASP A 139 -9.81 5.71 7.41
N THR A 140 -8.65 5.56 6.77
CA THR A 140 -8.42 4.65 5.66
C THR A 140 -7.68 3.39 6.10
N VAL A 141 -7.79 2.33 5.30
CA VAL A 141 -6.99 1.12 5.45
C VAL A 141 -6.06 1.01 4.25
N LEU A 142 -4.76 0.84 4.51
CA LEU A 142 -3.79 0.50 3.47
C LEU A 142 -3.74 -1.01 3.34
N GLU A 143 -4.33 -1.56 2.29
CA GLU A 143 -4.24 -2.99 2.04
C GLU A 143 -2.96 -3.32 1.29
N CYS A 144 -2.25 -4.34 1.76
CA CYS A 144 -1.04 -4.88 1.17
C CYS A 144 -1.27 -6.34 0.77
N ALA A 145 -1.11 -6.63 -0.52
CA ALA A 145 -1.14 -7.96 -1.08
C ALA A 145 0.28 -8.40 -1.45
N LEU A 146 0.70 -9.55 -0.93
CA LEU A 146 2.04 -10.08 -1.14
C LEU A 146 2.04 -11.08 -2.29
N ASP A 147 2.95 -10.89 -3.24
CA ASP A 147 3.13 -11.75 -4.42
C ASP A 147 1.81 -12.01 -5.20
N ALA A 148 0.93 -11.01 -5.23
CA ALA A 148 -0.30 -11.09 -6.00
C ALA A 148 0.00 -11.10 -7.50
N ALA A 149 -0.76 -11.89 -8.25
CA ALA A 149 -0.74 -11.79 -9.70
C ALA A 149 -1.30 -10.41 -10.09
N PRO A 150 -0.64 -9.62 -10.95
CA PRO A 150 -1.18 -8.36 -11.40
C PRO A 150 -2.46 -8.61 -12.20
N ILE A 151 -3.62 -8.22 -11.65
CA ILE A 151 -4.88 -8.19 -12.37
C ILE A 151 -5.08 -6.77 -12.91
N PRO A 152 -4.88 -6.52 -14.22
CA PRO A 152 -4.99 -5.18 -14.74
C PRO A 152 -6.44 -4.66 -14.75
N GLY A 153 -6.63 -3.45 -14.23
CA GLY A 153 -7.67 -2.53 -14.71
C GLY A 153 -9.04 -2.56 -14.01
N ARG A 154 -9.24 -3.33 -12.94
CA ARG A 154 -10.54 -3.39 -12.26
C ARG A 154 -10.59 -2.48 -11.04
N ARG A 155 -11.33 -1.37 -11.11
CA ARG A 155 -11.81 -0.68 -9.91
C ARG A 155 -12.88 -1.56 -9.26
N GLU A 156 -12.65 -1.98 -8.04
CA GLU A 156 -13.59 -2.79 -7.27
C GLU A 156 -14.50 -1.90 -6.40
N ARG A 157 -15.75 -2.32 -6.19
CA ARG A 157 -16.74 -1.62 -5.36
C ARG A 157 -17.51 -2.64 -4.54
N SER A 158 -17.70 -2.39 -3.25
CA SER A 158 -18.64 -3.19 -2.44
C SER A 158 -20.09 -2.80 -2.73
N PRO A 159 -21.08 -3.67 -2.45
CA PRO A 159 -22.48 -3.31 -2.46
C PRO A 159 -22.78 -2.24 -1.40
N PRO A 160 -23.80 -1.40 -1.61
CA PRO A 160 -24.25 -0.45 -0.59
C PRO A 160 -24.78 -1.18 0.64
N ARG A 161 -24.50 -0.66 1.84
CA ARG A 161 -25.14 -1.15 3.06
C ARG A 161 -26.65 -0.97 2.93
N ARG A 162 -27.41 -2.07 2.90
CA ARG A 162 -28.87 -2.01 2.99
C ARG A 162 -29.24 -1.39 4.33
N GLY A 163 -29.76 -0.17 4.30
CA GLY A 163 -30.23 0.54 5.48
C GLY A 163 -31.17 -0.35 6.29
N ARG A 164 -30.86 -0.50 7.58
CA ARG A 164 -31.80 -1.04 8.56
C ARG A 164 -33.01 -0.12 8.53
N ARG A 165 -34.10 -0.54 7.87
CA ARG A 165 -35.40 0.10 8.04
C ARG A 165 -35.77 -0.09 9.51
N TYR A 166 -35.57 0.94 10.31
CA TYR A 166 -36.26 1.04 11.59
C TYR A 166 -37.75 1.09 11.27
N ARG A 167 -38.45 -0.03 11.53
CA ARG A 167 -39.91 -0.01 11.69
C ARG A 167 -40.15 0.70 13.03
N SER A 168 -40.70 1.90 12.93
CA SER A 168 -41.42 2.60 14.01
C SER A 168 -42.59 1.76 14.49
#